data_AF-A0A1H1FUT9-F1
#
_entry.id   AF-A0A1H1FUT9-F1
#
_cell.length_a   1.000
_cell.length_b   1.000
_cell.length_c   1.000
_cell.angle_alpha   90.00
_cell.angle_beta   90.00
_cell.angle_gamma   90.00
#
_symmetry.space_group_name_H-M   'P 1'
#
loop_
_entity.id
_entity.type
_entity.pdbx_description
1 polymer ?
#
loop_
_entity_poly.entity_id
_entity_poly.type
_entity_poly.pdbx_seq_one_letter_code
_entity_poly.pdbx_strand_id
1 'polypeptide(L)'
;MDTAGFIAGLLLGAVPAALAFVVVGSVARTVLPAPACQALTGLAAVVLLARELGLLAFPVPQNARLVPQLVAFTPVWGAVRFGAEMGTGMRTYSPTGLPHLVAVALFLLASWPEALWAGAGFALGRTLPPLVLLPARDRRRADRALDSAVPALAWLFALLMAPLAAILVAT
;
A
#
# COMPACT_ATOMS: atom_id res chain seq x y z
N MET A 1 19.43 -5.21 -10.37
CA MET A 1 19.02 -5.10 -8.95
C MET A 1 18.86 -6.50 -8.43
N ASP A 2 19.38 -6.80 -7.25
CA ASP A 2 19.13 -8.09 -6.59
C ASP A 2 17.65 -8.17 -6.20
N THR A 3 16.87 -8.97 -6.93
CA THR A 3 15.43 -9.13 -6.72
C THR A 3 15.13 -9.74 -5.36
N ALA A 4 15.93 -10.70 -4.90
CA ALA A 4 15.72 -11.34 -3.61
C ALA A 4 15.94 -10.33 -2.47
N GLY A 5 17.04 -9.57 -2.54
CA GLY A 5 17.30 -8.47 -1.60
C GLY A 5 16.18 -7.43 -1.58
N PHE A 6 15.65 -7.04 -2.75
CA PHE A 6 14.53 -6.10 -2.83
C PHE A 6 13.25 -6.63 -2.18
N ILE A 7 12.88 -7.90 -2.44
CA ILE A 7 11.71 -8.55 -1.84
C ILE A 7 11.87 -8.64 -0.32
N ALA A 8 13.05 -9.05 0.17
CA ALA A 8 13.35 -9.10 1.60
C ALA A 8 13.22 -7.71 2.22
N GLY A 9 13.78 -6.69 1.56
CA GLY A 9 13.60 -5.29 1.93
C GLY A 9 12.13 -4.90 2.05
N LEU A 10 11.31 -5.18 1.03
CA LEU A 10 9.88 -4.85 1.02
C LEU A 10 9.16 -5.44 2.24
N LEU A 11 9.42 -6.70 2.58
CA LEU A 11 8.83 -7.35 3.76
C LEU A 11 9.32 -6.70 5.06
N LEU A 12 10.62 -6.42 5.17
CA LEU A 12 11.23 -5.72 6.32
C LEU A 12 10.70 -4.30 6.51
N GLY A 13 10.20 -3.65 5.46
CA GLY A 13 9.54 -2.35 5.55
C GLY A 13 8.04 -2.46 5.85
N ALA A 14 7.33 -3.27 5.07
CA ALA A 14 5.87 -3.30 5.06
C ALA A 14 5.28 -3.94 6.32
N VAL A 15 5.85 -5.05 6.80
CA VAL A 15 5.34 -5.74 7.99
C VAL A 15 5.52 -4.88 9.24
N PRO A 16 6.72 -4.34 9.55
CA PRO A 16 6.87 -3.45 10.71
C PRO A 16 6.04 -2.17 10.61
N ALA A 17 5.87 -1.60 9.40
CA ALA A 17 5.01 -0.43 9.22
C ALA A 17 3.54 -0.75 9.56
N ALA A 18 3.00 -1.87 9.06
CA ALA A 18 1.64 -2.31 9.39
C ALA A 18 1.46 -2.58 10.89
N LEU A 19 2.45 -3.22 11.53
CA LEU A 19 2.44 -3.45 12.97
C LEU A 19 2.50 -2.13 13.75
N ALA A 20 3.28 -1.15 13.30
CA ALA A 20 3.35 0.17 13.90
C ALA A 20 2.00 0.89 13.85
N PHE A 21 1.23 0.76 12.75
CA PHE A 21 -0.14 1.28 12.68
C PHE A 21 -1.04 0.66 13.76
N VAL A 22 -0.95 -0.66 13.98
CA VAL A 22 -1.73 -1.33 15.04
C VAL A 22 -1.27 -0.89 16.43
N VAL A 23 0.04 -0.73 16.67
CA VAL A 23 0.56 -0.26 17.96
C VAL A 23 0.03 1.14 18.29
N VAL A 24 0.23 2.09 17.38
CA VAL A 24 -0.21 3.48 17.60
C VAL A 24 -1.74 3.56 17.61
N GLY A 25 -2.40 2.82 16.72
CA GLY A 25 -3.84 2.70 16.65
C GLY A 25 -4.46 2.13 17.91
N SER A 26 -3.83 1.15 18.56
CA SER A 26 -4.30 0.59 19.83
C SER A 26 -4.33 1.64 20.95
N VAL A 27 -3.35 2.55 20.98
CA VAL A 27 -3.36 3.68 21.92
C VAL A 27 -4.53 4.63 21.61
N ALA A 28 -4.73 4.99 20.34
CA ALA A 28 -5.85 5.87 19.93
C ALA A 28 -7.23 5.26 20.22
N ARG A 29 -7.37 3.94 20.04
CA ARG A 29 -8.61 3.18 20.34
C ARG A 29 -8.96 3.14 21.83
N THR A 30 -8.03 3.48 22.74
CA THR A 30 -8.37 3.58 24.18
C THR A 30 -9.29 4.76 24.49
N VAL A 31 -9.27 5.80 23.66
CA VAL A 31 -10.10 7.00 23.84
C VAL A 31 -11.24 7.10 22.83
N LEU A 32 -11.23 6.26 21.79
CA LEU A 32 -12.26 6.21 20.76
C LEU A 32 -13.15 4.97 20.95
N PRO A 33 -14.48 5.14 21.12
CA PRO A 33 -15.38 3.99 21.19
C PRO A 33 -15.43 3.26 19.84
N ALA A 34 -15.67 1.95 19.85
CA ALA A 34 -15.66 1.12 18.65
C ALA A 34 -16.55 1.64 17.50
N PRO A 35 -17.79 2.14 17.75
CA PRO A 35 -18.62 2.76 16.72
C PRO A 35 -17.97 3.97 16.04
N ALA A 36 -17.17 4.75 16.77
CA ALA A 36 -16.45 5.88 16.19
C ALA A 36 -15.34 5.41 15.26
N CYS A 37 -14.59 4.36 15.64
CA CYS A 37 -13.58 3.75 14.78
C CYS A 37 -14.17 3.18 13.48
N GLN A 38 -15.32 2.49 13.59
CA GLN A 38 -16.06 1.97 12.43
C GLN A 38 -16.54 3.12 11.53
N ALA A 39 -17.21 4.13 12.11
CA ALA A 39 -17.71 5.27 11.37
C ALA A 39 -16.61 6.07 10.65
N LEU A 40 -15.47 6.31 11.31
CA LEU A 40 -14.32 7.00 10.72
C LEU A 40 -13.70 6.17 9.58
N THR A 41 -13.61 4.86 9.74
CA THR A 41 -13.09 3.97 8.68
C THR A 41 -14.06 3.92 7.50
N GLY A 42 -15.37 3.80 7.76
CA GLY A 42 -16.41 3.84 6.73
C GLY A 42 -16.43 5.16 5.96
N LEU A 43 -16.29 6.29 6.67
CA LEU A 43 -16.17 7.61 6.04
C LEU A 43 -14.94 7.69 5.14
N ALA A 44 -13.78 7.23 5.62
CA ALA A 44 -12.56 7.17 4.82
C ALA A 44 -12.74 6.29 3.58
N ALA A 45 -13.42 5.16 3.71
CA ALA A 45 -13.73 4.26 2.60
C ALA A 45 -14.59 4.96 1.54
N VAL A 46 -15.69 5.59 1.94
CA VAL A 46 -16.58 6.32 1.03
C VAL A 46 -15.83 7.44 0.30
N VAL A 47 -15.06 8.26 1.02
CA VAL A 47 -14.33 9.38 0.44
C VAL A 47 -13.26 8.90 -0.54
N LEU A 48 -12.46 7.90 -0.16
CA LEU A 48 -11.39 7.38 -1.02
C LEU A 48 -11.95 6.62 -2.22
N LEU A 49 -13.00 5.82 -2.06
CA LEU A 49 -13.67 5.16 -3.19
C LEU A 49 -14.30 6.18 -4.13
N ALA A 50 -14.99 7.20 -3.62
CA ALA A 50 -15.54 8.28 -4.46
C ALA A 50 -14.44 9.00 -5.24
N ARG A 51 -13.26 9.19 -4.64
CA ARG A 51 -12.07 9.69 -5.35
C ARG A 51 -11.60 8.74 -6.45
N GLU A 52 -11.46 7.45 -6.16
CA GLU A 52 -11.02 6.45 -7.16
C GLU A 52 -12.01 6.34 -8.33
N LEU A 53 -13.30 6.55 -8.08
CA LEU A 53 -14.36 6.61 -9.11
C LEU A 53 -14.38 7.93 -9.90
N GLY A 54 -13.51 8.90 -9.57
CA GLY A 54 -13.48 10.21 -10.22
C GLY A 54 -14.60 11.16 -9.80
N LEU A 55 -15.37 10.83 -8.76
CA LEU A 55 -16.42 11.69 -8.20
C LEU A 55 -15.86 12.83 -7.34
N LEU A 56 -14.69 12.59 -6.73
CA LEU A 56 -13.95 13.59 -5.95
C LEU A 56 -12.54 13.75 -6.50
N ALA A 57 -12.06 14.99 -6.57
CA ALA A 57 -10.71 15.31 -7.02
C ALA A 57 -9.91 15.99 -5.90
N PHE A 58 -8.99 15.25 -5.29
CA PHE A 58 -8.01 15.79 -4.35
C PHE A 58 -6.69 15.04 -4.43
N PRO A 59 -5.56 15.71 -4.12
CA PRO A 59 -4.24 15.08 -4.14
C PRO A 59 -4.12 14.04 -3.03
N VAL A 60 -3.54 12.88 -3.37
CA VAL A 60 -3.23 11.85 -2.37
C VAL A 60 -2.00 12.28 -1.58
N PRO A 61 -2.01 12.19 -0.23
CA PRO A 61 -0.82 12.48 0.56
C PRO A 61 0.30 11.51 0.19
N GLN A 62 1.35 12.02 -0.44
CA GLN A 62 2.49 11.22 -0.87
C GLN A 62 3.80 11.97 -0.68
N ASN A 63 4.83 11.25 -0.25
CA ASN A 63 6.18 11.78 -0.18
C ASN A 63 6.91 11.41 -1.48
N ALA A 64 6.78 12.28 -2.49
CA ALA A 64 7.28 12.08 -3.85
C ALA A 64 8.81 12.25 -3.97
N ARG A 65 9.57 11.63 -3.07
CA ARG A 65 11.03 11.58 -3.17
C ARG A 65 11.42 10.51 -4.18
N LEU A 66 12.08 10.94 -5.25
CA LEU A 66 12.67 10.03 -6.23
C LEU A 66 13.75 9.16 -5.58
N VAL A 67 13.94 7.97 -6.14
CA VAL A 67 14.93 6.99 -5.67
C VAL A 67 16.32 7.64 -5.60
N PRO A 68 16.98 7.69 -4.44
CA PRO A 68 18.31 8.28 -4.35
C PRO A 68 19.30 7.46 -5.18
N GLN A 69 20.08 8.13 -6.02
CA GLN A 69 21.10 7.46 -6.84
C GLN A 69 22.15 6.73 -6.00
N LEU A 70 22.34 7.12 -4.73
CA LEU A 70 23.26 6.46 -3.79
C LEU A 70 22.97 4.96 -3.60
N VAL A 71 21.70 4.54 -3.73
CA VAL A 71 21.28 3.13 -3.62
C VAL A 71 21.91 2.27 -4.73
N ALA A 72 22.11 2.85 -5.93
CA ALA A 72 22.74 2.14 -7.05
C ALA A 72 24.22 1.81 -6.79
N PHE A 73 24.87 2.52 -5.86
CA PHE A 73 26.29 2.39 -5.57
C PHE A 73 26.60 1.53 -4.34
N THR A 74 25.59 0.98 -3.64
CA THR A 74 25.80 0.09 -2.48
C THR A 74 25.56 -1.37 -2.86
N PRO A 75 26.60 -2.19 -3.05
CA PRO A 75 26.43 -3.59 -3.45
C PRO A 75 25.63 -4.37 -2.39
N VAL A 76 24.68 -5.20 -2.85
CA VAL A 76 23.80 -6.07 -2.05
C VAL A 76 22.80 -5.32 -1.14
N TRP A 77 23.27 -4.44 -0.27
CA TRP A 77 22.42 -3.71 0.68
C TRP A 77 21.57 -2.62 0.05
N GLY A 78 21.96 -2.10 -1.12
CA GLY A 78 21.16 -1.10 -1.84
C GLY A 78 19.75 -1.61 -2.15
N ALA A 79 19.64 -2.84 -2.66
CA ALA A 79 18.33 -3.44 -2.99
C ALA A 79 17.47 -3.65 -1.74
N VAL A 80 18.06 -4.16 -0.65
CA VAL A 80 17.37 -4.38 0.64
C VAL A 80 16.87 -3.07 1.23
N ARG A 81 17.74 -2.06 1.33
CA ARG A 81 17.37 -0.75 1.87
C ARG A 81 16.27 -0.09 1.04
N PHE A 82 16.39 -0.16 -0.28
CA PHE A 82 15.38 0.41 -1.18
C PHE A 82 14.04 -0.32 -1.03
N GLY A 83 14.05 -1.65 -0.98
CA GLY A 83 12.87 -2.44 -0.68
C GLY A 83 12.23 -2.02 0.63
N ALA A 84 13.01 -1.85 1.70
CA ALA A 84 12.49 -1.44 3.00
C ALA A 84 11.86 -0.04 2.99
N GLU A 85 12.52 0.94 2.38
CA GLU A 85 11.98 2.30 2.25
C GLU A 85 10.70 2.35 1.38
N MET A 86 10.62 1.50 0.36
CA MET A 86 9.41 1.34 -0.45
C MET A 86 8.29 0.61 0.32
N GLY A 87 8.67 -0.40 1.12
CA GLY A 87 7.77 -1.21 1.92
C GLY A 87 7.05 -0.41 3.00
N THR A 88 7.69 0.60 3.59
CA THR A 88 7.04 1.50 4.56
C THR A 88 6.07 2.50 3.93
N GLY A 89 6.07 2.64 2.60
CA GLY A 89 5.28 3.68 1.91
C GLY A 89 5.89 5.09 1.98
N MET A 90 7.02 5.29 2.67
CA MET A 90 7.61 6.62 2.89
C MET A 90 8.22 7.26 1.65
N ARG A 91 8.56 6.49 0.62
CA ARG A 91 9.14 6.98 -0.65
C ARG A 91 8.34 6.55 -1.87
N THR A 92 7.07 6.31 -1.62
CA THR A 92 6.24 5.58 -2.53
C THR A 92 5.28 6.53 -3.23
N TYR A 93 5.46 6.69 -4.54
CA TYR A 93 4.42 7.27 -5.38
C TYR A 93 3.25 6.30 -5.44
N SER A 94 2.06 6.78 -5.08
CA SER A 94 0.83 5.98 -5.14
C SER A 94 -0.17 6.70 -6.04
N PRO A 95 -0.48 6.16 -7.24
CA PRO A 95 -1.48 6.75 -8.11
C PRO A 95 -2.91 6.63 -7.54
N THR A 96 -3.08 5.79 -6.53
CA THR A 96 -4.36 5.45 -5.89
C THR A 96 -4.33 5.78 -4.39
N GLY A 97 -5.47 6.18 -3.83
CA GLY A 97 -5.68 6.40 -2.41
C GLY A 97 -6.01 5.12 -1.62
N LEU A 98 -6.16 3.97 -2.29
CA LEU A 98 -6.54 2.71 -1.64
C LEU A 98 -5.54 2.21 -0.57
N PRO A 99 -4.21 2.35 -0.73
CA PRO A 99 -3.28 2.03 0.35
C PRO A 99 -3.51 2.85 1.63
N HIS A 100 -4.00 4.09 1.50
CA HIS A 100 -4.36 4.92 2.64
C HIS A 100 -5.60 4.41 3.35
N LEU A 101 -6.57 3.84 2.62
CA LEU A 101 -7.73 3.18 3.24
C LEU A 101 -7.28 1.98 4.08
N VAL A 102 -6.37 1.16 3.55
CA VAL A 102 -5.78 0.05 4.31
C VAL A 102 -5.05 0.56 5.55
N ALA A 103 -4.29 1.64 5.44
CA ALA A 103 -3.61 2.25 6.59
C ALA A 103 -4.60 2.74 7.67
N VAL A 104 -5.72 3.36 7.27
CA VAL A 104 -6.80 3.76 8.19
C VAL A 104 -7.41 2.55 8.88
N ALA A 105 -7.73 1.48 8.13
CA ALA A 105 -8.28 0.26 8.69
C ALA A 105 -7.30 -0.43 9.66
N LEU A 106 -6.00 -0.45 9.33
CA LEU A 106 -4.95 -0.96 10.21
C LEU A 106 -4.86 -0.18 11.52
N PHE A 107 -5.01 1.14 11.44
CA PHE A 107 -4.98 2.01 12.61
C PHE A 107 -6.22 1.88 13.49
N LEU A 108 -7.41 1.89 12.90
CA LEU A 108 -8.67 2.01 13.63
C LEU A 108 -9.32 0.68 13.99
N LEU A 109 -9.03 -0.40 13.28
CA LEU A 109 -9.82 -1.64 13.40
C LEU A 109 -8.97 -2.91 13.49
N ALA A 110 -7.81 -2.95 12.83
CA ALA A 110 -7.08 -4.20 12.71
C ALA A 110 -6.51 -4.76 14.02
N SER A 111 -6.40 -6.07 14.02
CA SER A 111 -5.67 -6.92 14.95
C SER A 111 -4.25 -7.22 14.45
N TRP A 112 -3.44 -7.83 15.31
CA TRP A 112 -2.06 -8.20 14.98
C TRP A 112 -1.94 -9.14 13.77
N PRO A 113 -2.74 -10.24 13.65
CA PRO A 113 -2.66 -11.11 12.46
C PRO A 113 -3.06 -10.39 11.16
N GLU A 114 -4.07 -9.53 11.22
CA GLU A 114 -4.51 -8.76 10.05
C GLU A 114 -3.42 -7.79 9.57
N ALA A 115 -2.67 -7.18 10.49
CA ALA A 115 -1.52 -6.35 10.13
C ALA A 115 -0.38 -7.14 9.47
N LEU A 116 -0.11 -8.37 9.92
CA LEU A 116 0.88 -9.24 9.27
C LEU A 116 0.46 -9.55 7.82
N TRP A 117 -0.80 -9.93 7.63
CA TRP A 117 -1.32 -10.22 6.29
C TRP A 117 -1.39 -8.99 5.40
N ALA A 118 -1.79 -7.84 5.91
CA ALA A 118 -1.81 -6.59 5.17
C ALA A 118 -0.39 -6.15 4.77
N GLY A 119 0.58 -6.24 5.68
CA GLY A 119 1.99 -5.95 5.40
C GLY A 119 2.57 -6.89 4.35
N ALA A 120 2.33 -8.20 4.47
CA ALA A 120 2.76 -9.20 3.49
C ALA A 120 2.08 -8.98 2.12
N GLY A 121 0.77 -8.73 2.11
CA GLY A 121 0.01 -8.43 0.88
C GLY A 121 0.48 -7.16 0.19
N PHE A 122 0.79 -6.10 0.95
CA PHE A 122 1.38 -4.88 0.41
C PHE A 122 2.75 -5.14 -0.21
N ALA A 123 3.62 -5.89 0.48
CA ALA A 123 4.91 -6.29 -0.07
C ALA A 123 4.74 -7.09 -1.36
N LEU A 124 3.85 -8.09 -1.39
CA LEU A 124 3.54 -8.88 -2.58
C LEU A 124 3.01 -8.02 -3.74
N GLY A 125 2.10 -7.09 -3.48
CA GLY A 125 1.62 -6.17 -4.51
C GLY A 125 2.75 -5.33 -5.13
N ARG A 126 3.76 -4.97 -4.33
CA ARG A 126 4.94 -4.22 -4.76
C ARG A 126 5.98 -5.07 -5.49
N THR A 127 5.98 -6.39 -5.33
CA THR A 127 6.89 -7.28 -6.06
C THR A 127 6.38 -7.65 -7.44
N LEU A 128 5.07 -7.55 -7.69
CA LEU A 128 4.49 -7.94 -8.98
C LEU A 128 5.06 -7.16 -10.18
N PRO A 129 5.13 -5.81 -10.19
CA PRO A 129 5.68 -5.08 -11.34
C PRO A 129 7.11 -5.50 -11.71
N PRO A 130 8.10 -5.54 -10.79
CA PRO A 130 9.43 -5.98 -11.16
C PRO A 130 9.46 -7.44 -11.62
N LEU A 131 8.67 -8.35 -11.03
CA LEU A 131 8.62 -9.74 -11.46
C LEU A 131 8.08 -9.91 -12.88
N VAL A 132 7.07 -9.13 -13.27
CA VAL A 132 6.52 -9.11 -14.64
C VAL A 132 7.53 -8.53 -15.64
N LEU A 133 8.32 -7.55 -15.23
CA LEU A 133 9.29 -6.86 -16.09
C LEU A 133 10.64 -7.58 -16.21
N LEU A 134 11.00 -8.46 -15.26
CA LEU A 134 12.25 -9.23 -15.29
C LEU A 134 12.45 -10.06 -16.57
N PRO A 135 11.47 -10.88 -17.02
CA PRO A 135 11.62 -11.69 -18.23
C PRO A 135 11.34 -10.91 -19.54
N ALA A 136 10.90 -9.65 -19.47
CA ALA A 136 10.49 -8.90 -20.64
C ALA A 136 11.68 -8.59 -21.56
N ARG A 137 11.65 -9.12 -22.79
CA ARG A 137 12.64 -8.82 -23.84
C ARG A 137 12.62 -7.36 -24.29
N ASP A 138 11.43 -6.76 -24.32
CA ASP A 138 11.22 -5.34 -24.60
C ASP A 138 10.54 -4.69 -23.39
N ARG A 139 11.35 -4.04 -22.55
CA ARG A 139 10.87 -3.36 -21.34
C ARG A 139 9.89 -2.23 -21.66
N ARG A 140 10.11 -1.46 -22.73
CA ARG A 140 9.22 -0.35 -23.09
C ARG A 140 7.84 -0.83 -23.51
N ARG A 141 7.75 -2.00 -24.15
CA ARG A 141 6.46 -2.61 -24.49
C ARG A 141 5.78 -3.20 -23.27
N ALA A 142 6.52 -3.84 -22.37
CA ALA A 142 5.98 -4.40 -21.14
C ALA A 142 5.49 -3.31 -20.16
N ASP A 143 6.26 -2.22 -20.02
CA ASP A 143 5.88 -1.05 -19.21
C ASP A 143 4.58 -0.44 -19.74
N ARG A 144 4.47 -0.19 -21.05
CA ARG A 144 3.23 0.33 -21.67
C ARG A 144 2.04 -0.60 -21.47
N ALA A 145 2.24 -1.90 -21.55
CA ALA A 145 1.19 -2.87 -21.30
C ALA A 145 0.73 -2.82 -19.84
N LEU A 146 1.65 -2.70 -18.88
CA LEU A 146 1.33 -2.52 -17.47
C LEU A 146 0.58 -1.22 -17.23
N ASP A 147 1.06 -0.10 -17.78
CA ASP A 147 0.40 1.22 -17.68
C ASP A 147 -1.03 1.18 -18.24
N SER A 148 -1.25 0.48 -19.35
CA SER A 148 -2.59 0.31 -19.91
C SER A 148 -3.52 -0.55 -19.05
N ALA A 149 -2.95 -1.45 -18.23
CA ALA A 149 -3.71 -2.29 -17.31
C ALA A 149 -4.01 -1.62 -15.96
N VAL A 150 -3.30 -0.54 -15.60
CA VAL A 150 -3.47 0.18 -14.32
C VAL A 150 -4.93 0.60 -14.07
N PRO A 151 -5.68 1.18 -15.03
CA PRO A 151 -7.08 1.53 -14.80
C PRO A 151 -7.94 0.30 -14.46
N ALA A 152 -7.76 -0.81 -15.18
CA ALA A 152 -8.49 -2.06 -14.93
C ALA A 152 -8.13 -2.65 -13.55
N LEU A 153 -6.86 -2.56 -13.16
CA LEU A 153 -6.40 -3.00 -11.84
C LEU A 153 -7.01 -2.14 -10.72
N ALA A 154 -7.12 -0.82 -10.93
CA ALA A 154 -7.78 0.08 -9.98
C ALA A 154 -9.26 -0.29 -9.79
N TRP A 155 -9.98 -0.61 -10.88
CA TRP A 155 -11.36 -1.10 -10.81
C TRP A 155 -11.46 -2.44 -10.07
N LEU A 156 -10.57 -3.39 -10.36
CA LEU A 156 -10.52 -4.67 -9.66
C LEU A 156 -10.29 -4.45 -8.15
N PHE A 157 -9.34 -3.58 -7.79
CA PHE A 157 -9.07 -3.25 -6.39
C PHE A 157 -10.26 -2.55 -5.71
N ALA A 158 -10.91 -1.60 -6.38
CA ALA A 158 -12.12 -0.97 -5.86
C ALA A 158 -13.25 -1.99 -5.64
N LEU A 159 -13.45 -2.91 -6.59
CA LEU A 159 -14.41 -4.01 -6.48
C LEU A 159 -14.09 -4.96 -5.32
N LEU A 160 -12.81 -5.30 -5.12
CA LEU A 160 -12.38 -6.16 -4.00
C LEU A 160 -12.47 -5.46 -2.64
N MET A 161 -12.29 -4.13 -2.61
CA MET A 161 -12.39 -3.32 -1.39
C MET A 161 -13.82 -2.91 -1.05
N ALA A 162 -14.74 -2.90 -2.02
CA ALA A 162 -16.15 -2.58 -1.80
C ALA A 162 -16.85 -3.49 -0.78
N PRO A 163 -16.72 -4.83 -0.81
CA PRO A 163 -17.30 -5.69 0.22
C PRO A 163 -16.65 -5.48 1.59
N LEU A 164 -15.34 -5.18 1.64
CA LEU A 164 -14.67 -4.82 2.90
C LEU A 164 -15.25 -3.52 3.46
N ALA A 165 -15.40 -2.48 2.63
CA ALA A 165 -16.04 -1.23 3.02
C ALA A 165 -17.51 -1.43 3.46
N ALA A 166 -18.25 -2.31 2.78
CA ALA A 166 -19.63 -2.63 3.14
C ALA A 166 -19.73 -3.35 4.50
N ILE A 167 -18.84 -4.31 4.77
CA ILE A 167 -18.76 -5.00 6.08
C ILE A 167 -18.41 -4.01 7.20
N LEU A 168 -17.48 -3.10 6.93
CA LEU A 168 -17.06 -2.07 7.89
C LEU A 168 -18.14 -1.03 8.22
N VAL A 169 -19.11 -0.83 7.33
CA VAL A 169 -20.25 0.09 7.54
C VAL A 169 -21.48 -0.63 8.15
N ALA A 170 -21.61 -1.94 7.94
CA ALA A 170 -22.75 -2.74 8.39
C ALA A 170 -22.58 -3.36 9.79
N THR A 171 -21.42 -3.18 10.43
CA THR A 171 -21.10 -3.64 11.79
C THR A 171 -21.01 -2.47 12.76
#